data_AF-A0A1G5BP89-F1
#
_entry.id   AF-A0A1G5BP89-F1
#
_cell.length_a   1.000
_cell.length_b   1.000
_cell.length_c   1.000
_cell.angle_alpha   90.00
_cell.angle_beta   90.00
_cell.angle_gamma   90.00
#
_symmetry.space_group_name_H-M   'P 1'
#
loop_
_entity.id
_entity.type
_entity.pdbx_description
1 polymer ?
#
loop_
_entity_poly.entity_id
_entity_poly.type
_entity_poly.pdbx_seq_one_letter_code
_entity_poly.pdbx_strand_id
1 'polypeptide(L)'
;MRKSIFASAVIALTQFSAWAQPVATSANVVDFTGEFYFAEANSFTPGPAGANQTWDFSNLQLTLGGLDTPQVVSQTPFGAQFPTANNCYKFSGMFPPDRYYYQHVTPDRYDIIGMAITTTTGDNYTPNPRTFCTFPYTFGTVYNDTYRTVNEGTDTSVVVTYDAYGTVILPTGTYTNVIRQKVVKNGTTTNYNWFNVQPFYPLIQTVLEQNSLGILKGLTLATDEHNFGKNFAIYPNPTQDVLHIEALGTIDHAIDMELFDLLGQRVLAQHSGALDHDQVQLNLAGLNAGIYLLRITDSETKSSHTQRVIKK
;
A
#
# COMPACT_ATOMS: atom_id res chain seq x y z
N MET A 1 -33.93 -63.17 17.16
CA MET A 1 -32.77 -62.28 17.33
C MET A 1 -32.32 -61.79 15.96
N ARG A 2 -32.75 -60.61 15.52
CA ARG A 2 -32.29 -59.97 14.26
C ARG A 2 -31.18 -58.98 14.61
N LYS A 3 -29.97 -59.21 14.09
CA LYS A 3 -28.83 -58.28 14.23
C LYS A 3 -28.92 -57.25 13.11
N SER A 4 -29.15 -56.00 13.47
CA SER A 4 -29.07 -54.84 12.58
C SER A 4 -27.60 -54.47 12.40
N ILE A 5 -27.09 -54.52 11.17
CA ILE A 5 -25.76 -54.04 10.80
C ILE A 5 -25.89 -52.55 10.47
N PHE A 6 -25.33 -51.69 11.31
CA PHE A 6 -25.16 -50.27 10.99
C PHE A 6 -23.93 -50.13 10.08
N ALA A 7 -24.15 -49.73 8.83
CA ALA A 7 -23.10 -49.30 7.92
C ALA A 7 -22.82 -47.82 8.17
N SER A 8 -21.69 -47.49 8.79
CA SER A 8 -21.21 -46.12 8.93
C SER A 8 -20.58 -45.67 7.61
N ALA A 9 -21.25 -44.76 6.90
CA ALA A 9 -20.67 -44.09 5.74
C ALA A 9 -19.62 -43.09 6.21
N VAL A 10 -18.35 -43.32 5.86
CA VAL A 10 -17.27 -42.36 6.03
C VAL A 10 -17.39 -41.32 4.93
N ILE A 11 -17.86 -40.12 5.26
CA ILE A 11 -17.85 -38.96 4.36
C ILE A 11 -16.42 -38.41 4.38
N ALA A 12 -15.69 -38.60 3.28
CA ALA A 12 -14.41 -37.94 3.07
C ALA A 12 -14.66 -36.44 2.80
N LEU A 13 -14.42 -35.61 3.82
CA LEU A 13 -14.37 -34.16 3.70
C LEU A 13 -13.10 -33.78 2.92
N THR A 14 -13.20 -33.67 1.60
CA THR A 14 -12.19 -32.98 0.80
C THR A 14 -12.23 -31.51 1.16
N GLN A 15 -11.23 -31.03 1.89
CA GLN A 15 -11.03 -29.61 2.17
C GLN A 15 -10.70 -28.90 0.84
N PHE A 16 -11.72 -28.36 0.18
CA PHE A 16 -11.49 -27.32 -0.81
C PHE A 16 -11.09 -26.07 -0.03
N SER A 17 -9.83 -25.67 -0.12
CA SER A 17 -9.42 -24.31 0.21
C SER A 17 -10.09 -23.37 -0.78
N ALA A 18 -11.32 -22.94 -0.47
CA ALA A 18 -11.96 -21.83 -1.16
C ALA A 18 -11.10 -20.60 -0.88
N TRP A 19 -10.42 -20.09 -1.91
CA TRP A 19 -9.79 -18.78 -1.82
C TRP A 19 -10.92 -17.79 -1.56
N ALA A 20 -10.93 -17.17 -0.38
CA ALA A 20 -11.96 -16.20 -0.03
C ALA A 20 -11.91 -15.07 -1.06
N GLN A 21 -13.08 -14.63 -1.53
CA GLN A 21 -13.18 -13.50 -2.44
C GLN A 21 -12.47 -12.27 -1.83
N PRO A 22 -11.64 -11.54 -2.58
CA PRO A 22 -11.00 -10.34 -2.07
C PRO A 22 -12.06 -9.30 -1.69
N VAL A 23 -11.98 -8.78 -0.46
CA VAL A 23 -12.83 -7.70 0.04
C VAL A 23 -11.94 -6.55 0.46
N ALA A 24 -12.12 -5.39 -0.17
CA ALA A 24 -11.43 -4.17 0.26
C ALA A 24 -12.29 -3.40 1.26
N THR A 25 -11.65 -2.89 2.30
CA THR A 25 -12.25 -2.02 3.31
C THR A 25 -11.40 -0.76 3.44
N SER A 26 -11.94 0.27 4.08
CA SER A 26 -11.15 1.47 4.38
C SER A 26 -9.88 1.17 5.18
N ALA A 27 -9.88 0.13 6.03
CA ALA A 27 -8.70 -0.31 6.78
C ALA A 27 -7.60 -0.90 5.90
N ASN A 28 -7.90 -1.24 4.65
CA ASN A 28 -6.89 -1.66 3.69
C ASN A 28 -6.21 -0.47 2.98
N VAL A 29 -6.77 0.74 3.08
CA VAL A 29 -6.15 1.95 2.57
C VAL A 29 -5.07 2.37 3.54
N VAL A 30 -3.83 2.15 3.14
CA VAL A 30 -2.64 2.54 3.92
C VAL A 30 -1.69 3.30 3.02
N ASP A 31 -0.84 4.11 3.63
CA ASP A 31 0.14 4.88 2.89
C ASP A 31 1.16 3.97 2.20
N PHE A 32 1.51 4.35 0.97
CA PHE A 32 2.54 3.67 0.19
C PHE A 32 3.42 4.70 -0.52
N THR A 33 4.65 4.32 -0.84
CA THR A 33 5.43 5.02 -1.87
C THR A 33 5.51 4.13 -3.09
N GLY A 34 5.31 4.69 -4.28
CA GLY A 34 5.25 3.90 -5.50
C GLY A 34 6.03 4.51 -6.65
N GLU A 35 6.65 3.66 -7.45
CA GLU A 35 7.13 4.02 -8.79
C GLU A 35 5.94 4.00 -9.75
N PHE A 36 5.65 5.14 -10.37
CA PHE A 36 4.68 5.24 -11.45
C PHE A 36 5.38 4.97 -12.77
N TYR A 37 4.79 4.08 -13.57
CA TYR A 37 5.21 3.75 -14.92
C TYR A 37 4.09 4.03 -15.91
N PHE A 38 4.48 4.48 -17.10
CA PHE A 38 3.62 4.58 -18.26
C PHE A 38 3.85 3.39 -19.19
N ALA A 39 2.78 2.88 -19.79
CA ALA A 39 2.85 1.98 -20.94
C ALA A 39 1.76 2.32 -21.96
N GLU A 40 2.03 2.06 -23.23
CA GLU A 40 1.02 2.17 -24.27
C GLU A 40 0.05 0.99 -24.20
N ALA A 41 -1.25 1.25 -24.39
CA ALA A 41 -2.29 0.22 -24.39
C ALA A 41 -2.42 -0.52 -25.75
N ASN A 42 -1.35 -0.54 -26.54
CA ASN A 42 -1.34 -1.16 -27.87
C ASN A 42 -1.70 -2.65 -27.74
N SER A 43 -2.78 -3.05 -28.42
CA SER A 43 -3.29 -4.43 -28.35
C SER A 43 -3.59 -4.91 -26.92
N PHE A 44 -3.80 -3.99 -25.97
CA PHE A 44 -4.15 -4.31 -24.59
C PHE A 44 -5.53 -4.95 -24.55
N THR A 45 -5.61 -6.16 -24.01
CA THR A 45 -6.88 -6.83 -23.75
C THR A 45 -7.10 -6.92 -22.24
N PRO A 46 -8.19 -6.38 -21.69
CA PRO A 46 -8.45 -6.45 -20.24
C PRO A 46 -8.71 -7.88 -19.74
N GLY A 47 -8.93 -8.84 -20.64
CA GLY A 47 -9.23 -10.23 -20.30
C GLY A 47 -10.67 -10.43 -19.79
N PRO A 48 -11.08 -11.69 -19.56
CA PRO A 48 -12.41 -12.03 -19.09
C PRO A 48 -12.72 -11.48 -17.68
N ALA A 49 -14.01 -11.38 -17.37
CA ALA A 49 -14.53 -11.05 -16.04
C ALA A 49 -14.68 -12.32 -15.17
N GLY A 50 -14.97 -12.15 -13.88
CA GLY A 50 -15.28 -13.25 -12.98
C GLY A 50 -14.22 -13.57 -11.93
N ALA A 51 -14.44 -14.66 -11.21
CA ALA A 51 -13.58 -15.12 -10.13
C ALA A 51 -12.27 -15.74 -10.64
N ASN A 52 -11.20 -15.62 -9.84
CA ASN A 52 -9.92 -16.30 -10.00
C ASN A 52 -9.27 -16.17 -11.39
N GLN A 53 -9.35 -14.98 -11.98
CA GLN A 53 -8.72 -14.70 -13.27
C GLN A 53 -7.20 -14.58 -13.14
N THR A 54 -6.49 -14.88 -14.21
CA THR A 54 -5.06 -14.56 -14.34
C THR A 54 -4.89 -13.61 -15.50
N TRP A 55 -4.41 -12.40 -15.21
CA TRP A 55 -4.09 -11.39 -16.20
C TRP A 55 -2.58 -11.30 -16.36
N ASP A 56 -2.07 -11.83 -17.47
CA ASP A 56 -0.65 -11.79 -17.78
C ASP A 56 -0.34 -10.58 -18.67
N PHE A 57 0.29 -9.58 -18.05
CA PHE A 57 0.77 -8.36 -18.67
C PHE A 57 2.30 -8.24 -18.57
N SER A 58 3.00 -9.36 -18.35
CA SER A 58 4.47 -9.41 -18.17
C SER A 58 5.27 -8.86 -19.35
N ASN A 59 4.65 -8.76 -20.54
CA ASN A 59 5.27 -8.25 -21.76
C ASN A 59 5.09 -6.74 -21.98
N LEU A 60 4.40 -6.03 -21.07
CA LEU A 60 4.23 -4.57 -21.19
C LEU A 60 5.58 -3.87 -21.19
N GLN A 61 5.73 -2.88 -22.07
CA GLN A 61 6.91 -2.03 -22.12
C GLN A 61 6.70 -0.83 -21.20
N LEU A 62 7.36 -0.84 -20.04
CA LEU A 62 7.20 0.18 -19.02
C LEU A 62 8.22 1.29 -19.18
N THR A 63 7.76 2.54 -19.13
CA THR A 63 8.59 3.74 -19.03
C THR A 63 8.41 4.34 -17.64
N LEU A 64 9.50 4.49 -16.87
CA LEU A 64 9.42 5.13 -15.56
C LEU A 64 8.94 6.57 -15.72
N GLY A 65 7.84 6.90 -15.05
CA GLY A 65 7.23 8.21 -15.10
C GLY A 65 7.46 9.06 -13.87
N GLY A 66 7.63 8.48 -12.70
CA GLY A 66 7.87 9.26 -11.50
C GLY A 66 7.64 8.48 -10.23
N LEU A 67 7.48 9.23 -9.16
CA LEU A 67 7.22 8.72 -7.82
C LEU A 67 5.94 9.32 -7.27
N ASP A 68 5.09 8.44 -6.75
CA ASP A 68 3.97 8.79 -5.89
C ASP A 68 4.43 8.64 -4.43
N THR A 69 4.26 9.71 -3.65
CA THR A 69 4.65 9.77 -2.24
C THR A 69 3.49 10.27 -1.38
N PRO A 70 3.23 9.67 -0.22
CA PRO A 70 2.16 10.12 0.66
C PRO A 70 2.55 11.48 1.27
N GLN A 71 1.57 12.34 1.52
CA GLN A 71 1.77 13.66 2.09
C GLN A 71 0.79 13.92 3.23
N VAL A 72 1.26 14.61 4.27
CA VAL A 72 0.38 15.14 5.30
C VAL A 72 -0.41 16.31 4.71
N VAL A 73 -1.74 16.17 4.59
CA VAL A 73 -2.63 17.14 3.92
C VAL A 73 -2.37 18.58 4.40
N SER A 74 -2.25 18.80 5.70
CA SER A 74 -2.04 20.13 6.29
C SER A 74 -0.67 20.76 5.98
N GLN A 75 0.32 19.95 5.58
CA GLN A 75 1.66 20.41 5.22
C GLN A 75 1.81 20.65 3.71
N THR A 76 0.81 20.26 2.91
CA THR A 76 0.84 20.50 1.47
C THR A 76 0.58 21.98 1.13
N PRO A 77 1.11 22.48 -0.01
CA PRO A 77 0.87 23.86 -0.44
C PRO A 77 -0.60 24.20 -0.72
N PHE A 78 -1.45 23.19 -0.95
CA PHE A 78 -2.84 23.37 -1.38
C PHE A 78 -3.87 22.79 -0.40
N GLY A 79 -3.45 22.28 0.76
CA GLY A 79 -4.35 21.63 1.73
C GLY A 79 -5.53 22.49 2.16
N ALA A 80 -5.32 23.81 2.28
CA ALA A 80 -6.39 24.77 2.60
C ALA A 80 -7.50 24.84 1.53
N GLN A 81 -7.24 24.46 0.29
CA GLN A 81 -8.22 24.41 -0.80
C GLN A 81 -9.09 23.14 -0.77
N PHE A 82 -8.66 22.11 -0.03
CA PHE A 82 -9.34 20.81 0.09
C PHE A 82 -9.61 20.50 1.56
N PRO A 83 -10.47 21.27 2.25
CA PRO A 83 -10.65 21.19 3.70
C PRO A 83 -11.23 19.85 4.18
N THR A 84 -11.86 19.08 3.28
CA THR A 84 -12.34 17.73 3.60
C THR A 84 -11.28 16.67 3.38
N ALA A 85 -10.16 16.93 2.68
CA ALA A 85 -9.18 15.89 2.41
C ALA A 85 -8.54 15.36 3.70
N ASN A 86 -8.41 14.04 3.78
CA ASN A 86 -7.70 13.35 4.86
C ASN A 86 -6.59 12.42 4.37
N ASN A 87 -6.41 12.33 3.05
CA ASN A 87 -5.34 11.59 2.41
C ASN A 87 -4.81 12.39 1.21
N CYS A 88 -3.50 12.37 0.98
CA CYS A 88 -2.88 13.08 -0.14
C CYS A 88 -1.65 12.36 -0.66
N TYR A 89 -1.51 12.34 -1.99
CA TYR A 89 -0.32 11.85 -2.68
C TYR A 89 0.29 12.95 -3.54
N LYS A 90 1.61 13.08 -3.48
CA LYS A 90 2.38 13.91 -4.41
C LYS A 90 3.03 13.03 -5.45
N PHE A 91 2.73 13.31 -6.72
CA PHE A 91 3.45 12.81 -7.87
C PHE A 91 4.56 13.78 -8.26
N SER A 92 5.79 13.26 -8.33
CA SER A 92 6.97 13.95 -8.86
C SER A 92 7.57 13.14 -10.01
N GLY A 93 7.69 13.74 -11.20
CA GLY A 93 8.20 13.00 -12.36
C GLY A 93 8.04 13.69 -13.71
N MET A 94 7.74 12.90 -14.74
CA MET A 94 7.67 13.24 -16.16
C MET A 94 6.68 14.36 -16.51
N PHE A 95 5.87 14.80 -15.54
CA PHE A 95 4.86 15.85 -15.71
C PHE A 95 5.12 17.04 -14.78
N PRO A 96 6.23 17.79 -14.93
CA PRO A 96 6.47 18.95 -14.09
C PRO A 96 5.41 20.06 -14.36
N PRO A 97 4.99 20.81 -13.33
CA PRO A 97 5.42 20.72 -11.92
C PRO A 97 4.73 19.57 -11.17
N ASP A 98 5.19 19.31 -9.94
CA ASP A 98 4.61 18.29 -9.04
C ASP A 98 3.07 18.38 -8.97
N ARG A 99 2.41 17.23 -8.84
CA ARG A 99 0.95 17.14 -8.75
C ARG A 99 0.55 16.58 -7.39
N TYR A 100 -0.49 17.13 -6.79
CA TYR A 100 -1.02 16.72 -5.50
C TYR A 100 -2.43 16.21 -5.66
N TYR A 101 -2.65 14.94 -5.35
CA TYR A 101 -3.95 14.28 -5.41
C TYR A 101 -4.58 14.28 -4.02
N TYR A 102 -5.72 14.95 -3.85
CA TYR A 102 -6.43 15.09 -2.59
C TYR A 102 -7.64 14.18 -2.54
N GLN A 103 -7.78 13.47 -1.43
CA GLN A 103 -8.70 12.36 -1.30
C GLN A 103 -9.40 12.39 0.07
N HIS A 104 -10.61 11.84 0.12
CA HIS A 104 -11.38 11.67 1.35
C HIS A 104 -11.74 10.20 1.53
N VAL A 105 -11.14 9.57 2.54
CA VAL A 105 -11.37 8.17 2.86
C VAL A 105 -12.20 8.10 4.13
N THR A 106 -13.38 7.49 4.05
CA THR A 106 -14.24 7.21 5.20
C THR A 106 -14.41 5.70 5.36
N PRO A 107 -15.04 5.22 6.44
CA PRO A 107 -15.42 3.80 6.55
C PRO A 107 -16.27 3.27 5.38
N ASP A 108 -17.00 4.16 4.68
CA ASP A 108 -17.99 3.78 3.67
C ASP A 108 -17.53 4.03 2.23
N ARG A 109 -16.54 4.90 1.99
CA ARG A 109 -16.08 5.23 0.62
C ARG A 109 -14.69 5.85 0.55
N TYR A 110 -14.11 5.79 -0.64
CA TYR A 110 -12.90 6.50 -1.04
C TYR A 110 -13.28 7.48 -2.15
N ASP A 111 -13.20 8.78 -1.87
CA ASP A 111 -13.43 9.83 -2.86
C ASP A 111 -12.13 10.50 -3.33
N ILE A 112 -12.08 10.86 -4.61
CA ILE A 112 -11.12 11.80 -5.17
C ILE A 112 -11.77 13.18 -5.15
N ILE A 113 -11.20 14.09 -4.37
CA ILE A 113 -11.71 15.46 -4.20
C ILE A 113 -11.02 16.42 -5.17
N GLY A 114 -9.77 16.14 -5.56
CA GLY A 114 -9.10 16.98 -6.53
C GLY A 114 -7.67 16.60 -6.85
N MET A 115 -7.15 17.29 -7.86
CA MET A 115 -5.76 17.31 -8.24
C MET A 115 -5.32 18.78 -8.32
N ALA A 116 -4.27 19.16 -7.59
CA ALA A 116 -3.64 20.47 -7.69
C ALA A 116 -2.26 20.34 -8.33
N ILE A 117 -1.93 21.24 -9.26
CA ILE A 117 -0.66 21.26 -9.98
C ILE A 117 0.08 22.57 -9.66
N THR A 118 -0.63 23.69 -9.79
CA THR A 118 -0.17 25.02 -9.34
C THR A 118 -1.33 25.78 -8.70
N THR A 119 -1.08 26.98 -8.17
CA THR A 119 -2.15 27.85 -7.65
C THR A 119 -3.18 28.26 -8.71
N THR A 120 -2.87 28.10 -10.01
CA THR A 120 -3.74 28.47 -11.14
C THR A 120 -4.18 27.28 -12.00
N THR A 121 -3.66 26.06 -11.76
CA THR A 121 -3.96 24.87 -12.56
C THR A 121 -4.28 23.66 -11.68
N GLY A 122 -5.43 23.03 -11.93
CA GLY A 122 -5.88 21.85 -11.22
C GLY A 122 -7.36 21.51 -11.46
N ASP A 123 -7.73 20.29 -11.09
CA ASP A 123 -9.10 19.77 -11.14
C ASP A 123 -9.63 19.71 -9.71
N ASN A 124 -10.45 20.68 -9.33
CA ASN A 124 -11.13 20.67 -8.04
C ASN A 124 -12.55 20.12 -8.21
N TYR A 125 -12.84 18.97 -7.61
CA TYR A 125 -14.16 18.31 -7.67
C TYR A 125 -15.08 18.74 -6.51
N THR A 126 -14.84 19.89 -5.87
CA THR A 126 -15.72 20.45 -4.83
C THR A 126 -17.20 20.59 -5.20
N PRO A 127 -17.62 20.80 -6.47
CA PRO A 127 -19.04 20.75 -6.80
C PRO A 127 -19.65 19.37 -6.53
N ASN A 128 -18.91 18.30 -6.85
CA ASN A 128 -19.28 16.91 -6.60
C ASN A 128 -18.06 16.00 -6.78
N PRO A 129 -17.49 15.42 -5.69
CA PRO A 129 -16.27 14.60 -5.76
C PRO A 129 -16.52 13.31 -6.53
N ARG A 130 -15.46 12.73 -7.07
CA ARG A 130 -15.55 11.43 -7.76
C ARG A 130 -15.38 10.30 -6.77
N THR A 131 -16.38 9.43 -6.64
CA THR A 131 -16.25 8.22 -5.80
C THR A 131 -15.42 7.16 -6.52
N PHE A 132 -14.25 6.87 -5.95
CA PHE A 132 -13.29 5.92 -6.50
C PHE A 132 -13.66 4.46 -6.22
N CYS A 133 -14.13 4.18 -5.00
CA CYS A 133 -14.77 2.93 -4.61
C CYS A 133 -15.64 3.13 -3.35
N THR A 134 -16.58 2.22 -3.12
CA THR A 134 -17.36 2.13 -1.87
C THR A 134 -16.83 1.01 -1.00
N PHE A 135 -16.92 1.15 0.32
CA PHE A 135 -16.50 0.16 1.30
C PHE A 135 -17.69 -0.40 2.09
N PRO A 136 -17.66 -1.69 2.48
CA PRO A 136 -16.73 -2.71 1.99
C PRO A 136 -16.95 -2.98 0.48
N TYR A 137 -15.87 -3.07 -0.27
CA TYR A 137 -15.91 -3.34 -1.70
C TYR A 137 -15.82 -4.84 -1.95
N THR A 138 -16.91 -5.41 -2.46
CA THR A 138 -17.07 -6.86 -2.63
C THR A 138 -17.33 -7.23 -4.08
N PHE A 139 -16.98 -8.45 -4.47
CA PHE A 139 -17.18 -8.92 -5.84
C PHE A 139 -18.67 -8.81 -6.24
N GLY A 140 -18.93 -8.18 -7.39
CA GLY A 140 -20.29 -7.90 -7.87
C GLY A 140 -20.89 -6.59 -7.37
N THR A 141 -20.21 -5.81 -6.51
CA THR A 141 -20.67 -4.46 -6.16
C THR A 141 -20.78 -3.58 -7.40
N VAL A 142 -21.93 -2.93 -7.56
CA VAL A 142 -22.22 -1.94 -8.60
C VAL A 142 -22.67 -0.65 -7.94
N TYR A 143 -22.09 0.48 -8.36
CA TYR A 143 -22.56 1.80 -7.96
C TYR A 143 -22.50 2.77 -9.15
N ASN A 144 -23.36 3.79 -9.08
CA ASN A 144 -23.38 4.89 -10.03
C ASN A 144 -22.85 6.13 -9.33
N ASP A 145 -22.09 6.93 -10.05
CA ASP A 145 -21.56 8.20 -9.57
C ASP A 145 -21.71 9.25 -10.67
N THR A 146 -21.87 10.50 -10.26
CA THR A 146 -21.69 11.66 -11.13
C THR A 146 -20.67 12.56 -10.47
N TYR A 147 -19.78 13.15 -11.25
CA TYR A 147 -18.76 14.05 -10.71
C TYR A 147 -18.47 15.17 -11.70
N ARG A 148 -17.97 16.29 -11.19
CA ARG A 148 -17.65 17.46 -12.01
C ARG A 148 -16.58 18.32 -11.34
N THR A 149 -15.63 18.80 -12.13
CA THR A 149 -14.69 19.82 -11.66
C THR A 149 -15.33 21.21 -11.62
N VAL A 150 -14.71 22.17 -10.92
CA VAL A 150 -15.12 23.59 -10.96
C VAL A 150 -15.04 24.21 -12.37
N ASN A 151 -14.24 23.65 -13.28
CA ASN A 151 -13.99 24.20 -14.61
C ASN A 151 -14.91 23.62 -15.70
N GLU A 152 -15.68 22.57 -15.38
CA GLU A 152 -16.56 21.89 -16.32
C GLU A 152 -18.01 22.38 -16.18
N GLY A 153 -18.70 22.52 -17.31
CA GLY A 153 -20.12 22.92 -17.34
C GLY A 153 -21.11 21.76 -17.13
N THR A 154 -20.70 20.52 -17.38
CA THR A 154 -21.58 19.34 -17.36
C THR A 154 -20.98 18.23 -16.52
N ASP A 155 -21.85 17.49 -15.83
CA ASP A 155 -21.44 16.34 -15.03
C ASP A 155 -20.94 15.19 -15.92
N THR A 156 -19.90 14.51 -15.45
CA THR A 156 -19.53 13.19 -15.96
C THR A 156 -20.30 12.13 -15.17
N SER A 157 -20.91 11.18 -15.86
CA SER A 157 -21.53 10.00 -15.23
C SER A 157 -20.63 8.78 -15.35
N VAL A 158 -20.60 7.94 -14.32
CA VAL A 158 -19.92 6.65 -14.34
C VAL A 158 -20.76 5.56 -13.71
N VAL A 159 -20.73 4.37 -14.33
CA VAL A 159 -21.18 3.13 -13.70
C VAL A 159 -19.95 2.30 -13.39
N VAL A 160 -19.77 1.96 -12.13
CA VAL A 160 -18.61 1.22 -11.64
C VAL A 160 -19.02 -0.16 -11.18
N THR A 161 -18.24 -1.18 -11.54
CA THR A 161 -18.50 -2.58 -11.19
C THR A 161 -17.22 -3.27 -10.76
N TYR A 162 -17.23 -3.91 -9.58
CA TYR A 162 -16.21 -4.90 -9.23
C TYR A 162 -16.54 -6.19 -9.99
N ASP A 163 -15.98 -6.33 -11.19
CA ASP A 163 -16.41 -7.33 -12.17
C ASP A 163 -15.52 -8.58 -12.22
N ALA A 164 -14.34 -8.56 -11.59
CA ALA A 164 -13.44 -9.71 -11.55
C ALA A 164 -12.42 -9.63 -10.42
N TYR A 165 -11.84 -10.76 -10.02
CA TYR A 165 -10.67 -10.80 -9.14
C TYR A 165 -9.72 -11.95 -9.50
N GLY A 166 -8.47 -11.86 -9.05
CA GLY A 166 -7.49 -12.92 -9.22
C GLY A 166 -6.04 -12.44 -9.09
N THR A 167 -5.20 -12.84 -10.05
CA THR A 167 -3.76 -12.57 -10.08
C THR A 167 -3.39 -11.73 -11.28
N VAL A 168 -2.55 -10.72 -11.08
CA VAL A 168 -1.94 -9.90 -12.13
C VAL A 168 -0.45 -10.20 -12.20
N ILE A 169 0.08 -10.43 -13.40
CA ILE A 169 1.51 -10.56 -13.66
C ILE A 169 1.96 -9.33 -14.46
N LEU A 170 2.91 -8.58 -13.94
CA LEU A 170 3.50 -7.40 -14.57
C LEU A 170 5.01 -7.59 -14.69
N PRO A 171 5.71 -6.77 -15.51
CA PRO A 171 7.17 -6.74 -15.54
C PRO A 171 7.77 -6.43 -14.16
N THR A 172 7.01 -5.76 -13.29
CA THR A 172 7.40 -5.38 -11.93
C THR A 172 7.18 -6.46 -10.88
N GLY A 173 6.46 -7.54 -11.20
CA GLY A 173 6.19 -8.65 -10.29
C GLY A 173 4.84 -9.31 -10.48
N THR A 174 4.57 -10.32 -9.65
CA THR A 174 3.27 -11.01 -9.58
C THR A 174 2.50 -10.54 -8.36
N TYR A 175 1.26 -10.11 -8.57
CA TYR A 175 0.36 -9.57 -7.56
C TYR A 175 -0.84 -10.48 -7.42
N THR A 176 -1.02 -11.07 -6.24
CA THR A 176 -2.19 -11.87 -5.86
C THR A 176 -3.18 -11.03 -5.08
N ASN A 177 -4.40 -11.52 -4.88
CA ASN A 177 -5.45 -10.78 -4.14
C ASN A 177 -5.81 -9.45 -4.82
N VAL A 178 -5.90 -9.49 -6.16
CA VAL A 178 -6.17 -8.33 -7.00
C VAL A 178 -7.63 -8.30 -7.42
N ILE A 179 -8.26 -7.14 -7.35
CA ILE A 179 -9.59 -6.90 -7.91
C ILE A 179 -9.49 -6.14 -9.22
N ARG A 180 -10.52 -6.27 -10.06
CA ARG A 180 -10.74 -5.44 -11.24
C ARG A 180 -12.03 -4.66 -11.11
N GLN A 181 -11.90 -3.37 -11.30
CA GLN A 181 -12.97 -2.41 -11.40
C GLN A 181 -13.19 -2.05 -12.87
N LYS A 182 -14.37 -2.39 -13.40
CA LYS A 182 -14.85 -1.89 -14.69
C LYS A 182 -15.55 -0.55 -14.48
N VAL A 183 -15.20 0.45 -15.28
CA VAL A 183 -15.78 1.80 -15.24
C VAL A 183 -16.36 2.13 -16.61
N VAL A 184 -17.67 2.36 -16.68
CA VAL A 184 -18.36 2.82 -17.89
C VAL A 184 -18.68 4.30 -17.74
N LYS A 185 -17.93 5.16 -18.43
CA LYS A 185 -18.06 6.61 -18.43
C LYS A 185 -19.06 7.06 -19.50
N ASN A 186 -20.04 7.88 -19.11
CA ASN A 186 -21.08 8.44 -19.97
C ASN A 186 -21.81 7.40 -20.85
N GLY A 187 -21.89 6.15 -20.39
CA GLY A 187 -22.51 5.05 -21.13
C GLY A 187 -21.75 4.60 -22.39
N THR A 188 -20.58 5.16 -22.69
CA THR A 188 -19.89 4.98 -23.97
C THR A 188 -18.47 4.44 -23.80
N THR A 189 -17.67 5.04 -22.92
CA THR A 189 -16.26 4.69 -22.76
C THR A 189 -16.08 3.71 -21.61
N THR A 190 -15.42 2.58 -21.87
CA THR A 190 -15.12 1.59 -20.83
C THR A 190 -13.63 1.58 -20.49
N ASN A 191 -13.31 1.69 -19.21
CA ASN A 191 -11.96 1.54 -18.65
C ASN A 191 -11.95 0.43 -17.59
N TYR A 192 -10.78 -0.15 -17.35
CA TYR A 192 -10.56 -1.22 -16.38
C TYR A 192 -9.38 -0.85 -15.49
N ASN A 193 -9.59 -0.96 -14.18
CA ASN A 193 -8.56 -0.65 -13.19
C ASN A 193 -8.35 -1.86 -12.29
N TRP A 194 -7.10 -2.20 -12.03
CA TRP A 194 -6.74 -3.29 -11.12
C TRP A 194 -6.20 -2.73 -9.82
N PHE A 195 -6.59 -3.34 -8.71
CA PHE A 195 -6.18 -2.93 -7.37
C PHE A 195 -5.72 -4.13 -6.59
N ASN A 196 -4.57 -4.00 -5.94
CA ASN A 196 -4.25 -4.92 -4.85
C ASN A 196 -5.24 -4.65 -3.70
N VAL A 197 -5.58 -5.65 -2.89
CA VAL A 197 -6.46 -5.47 -1.73
C VAL A 197 -5.71 -5.30 -0.42
N GLN A 198 -4.48 -5.81 -0.33
CA GLN A 198 -3.70 -5.76 0.90
C GLN A 198 -2.22 -5.48 0.60
N PRO A 199 -1.79 -4.20 0.63
CA PRO A 199 -2.61 -3.00 0.84
C PRO A 199 -3.51 -2.63 -0.36
N PHE A 200 -4.52 -1.79 -0.15
CA PHE A 200 -5.44 -1.31 -1.19
C PHE A 200 -4.85 -0.14 -1.97
N TYR A 201 -4.31 -0.40 -3.15
CA TYR A 201 -3.72 0.62 -4.03
C TYR A 201 -3.87 0.20 -5.51
N PRO A 202 -3.90 1.17 -6.46
CA PRO A 202 -3.97 0.85 -7.88
C PRO A 202 -2.72 0.10 -8.32
N LEU A 203 -2.88 -0.93 -9.13
CA LEU A 203 -1.78 -1.61 -9.84
C LEU A 203 -1.72 -1.15 -11.29
N ILE A 204 -2.89 -1.10 -11.94
CA ILE A 204 -3.03 -0.74 -13.35
C ILE A 204 -4.26 0.15 -13.47
N GLN A 205 -4.14 1.28 -14.17
CA GLN A 205 -5.24 2.15 -14.52
C GLN A 205 -5.24 2.36 -16.03
N THR A 206 -6.39 2.22 -16.67
CA THR A 206 -6.50 2.42 -18.13
C THR A 206 -7.13 3.75 -18.46
N VAL A 207 -6.64 4.38 -19.52
CA VAL A 207 -7.32 5.40 -20.32
C VAL A 207 -7.25 4.93 -21.77
N LEU A 208 -8.08 3.94 -22.10
CA LEU A 208 -7.99 3.20 -23.37
C LEU A 208 -8.23 4.11 -24.58
N GLU A 209 -9.10 5.11 -24.43
CA GLU A 209 -9.35 6.13 -25.45
C GLU A 209 -8.12 7.00 -25.77
N GLN A 210 -7.13 7.03 -24.89
CA GLN A 210 -5.84 7.72 -25.06
C GLN A 210 -4.68 6.75 -25.26
N ASN A 211 -4.95 5.46 -25.48
CA ASN A 211 -3.94 4.42 -25.61
C ASN A 211 -2.95 4.37 -24.42
N SER A 212 -3.44 4.61 -23.20
CA SER A 212 -2.59 4.84 -22.04
C SER A 212 -2.89 3.87 -20.90
N LEU A 213 -1.82 3.34 -20.31
CA LEU A 213 -1.82 2.57 -19.07
C LEU A 213 -0.93 3.29 -18.05
N GLY A 214 -1.48 3.55 -16.86
CA GLY A 214 -0.70 3.87 -15.67
C GLY A 214 -0.46 2.60 -14.86
N ILE A 215 0.80 2.29 -14.55
CA ILE A 215 1.17 1.15 -13.71
C ILE A 215 1.84 1.69 -12.46
N LEU A 216 1.41 1.24 -11.29
CA LEU A 216 2.01 1.63 -10.03
C LEU A 216 2.65 0.40 -9.40
N LYS A 217 3.95 0.49 -9.16
CA LYS A 217 4.69 -0.49 -8.38
C LYS A 217 4.91 0.10 -7.00
N GLY A 218 4.22 -0.46 -6.01
CA GLY A 218 4.56 -0.19 -4.63
C GLY A 218 6.03 -0.53 -4.40
N LEU A 219 6.83 0.46 -4.03
CA LEU A 219 8.09 0.18 -3.38
C LEU A 219 7.67 -0.41 -2.04
N THR A 220 8.14 -1.63 -1.75
CA THR A 220 7.90 -2.34 -0.47
C THR A 220 7.76 -1.35 0.67
N LEU A 221 6.79 -1.57 1.58
CA LEU A 221 6.43 -0.87 2.82
C LEU A 221 7.62 -0.59 3.78
N ALA A 222 8.72 -0.12 3.23
CA ALA A 222 10.07 -0.04 3.76
C ALA A 222 10.52 1.42 3.84
N THR A 223 9.65 2.38 3.52
CA THR A 223 9.91 3.78 3.86
C THR A 223 9.90 4.02 5.36
N ASP A 224 9.22 3.17 6.14
CA ASP A 224 9.42 3.15 7.59
C ASP A 224 10.65 2.33 7.98
N GLU A 225 10.84 1.07 7.56
CA GLU A 225 12.02 0.29 8.00
C GLU A 225 13.39 0.89 7.61
N HIS A 226 13.50 1.49 6.41
CA HIS A 226 14.76 2.04 5.90
C HIS A 226 15.05 3.47 6.39
N ASN A 227 14.03 4.22 6.84
CA ASN A 227 14.24 5.50 7.53
C ASN A 227 14.26 5.35 9.06
N PHE A 228 13.53 4.38 9.61
CA PHE A 228 13.56 4.04 11.04
C PHE A 228 14.98 3.68 11.47
N GLY A 229 15.72 2.92 10.65
CA GLY A 229 17.15 2.70 10.90
C GLY A 229 18.01 3.96 10.90
N LYS A 230 17.63 5.03 10.18
CA LYS A 230 18.34 6.33 10.18
C LYS A 230 18.02 7.17 11.41
N ASN A 231 17.01 6.80 12.20
CA ASN A 231 16.70 7.47 13.45
C ASN A 231 17.62 7.02 14.58
N PHE A 232 18.50 6.03 14.36
CA PHE A 232 19.38 5.50 15.40
C PHE A 232 20.85 5.55 14.98
N ALA A 233 21.71 6.00 15.89
CA ALA A 233 23.14 5.77 15.83
C ALA A 233 23.51 4.64 16.81
N ILE A 234 24.17 3.59 16.30
CA ILE A 234 24.54 2.41 17.08
C ILE A 234 26.06 2.30 17.15
N TYR A 235 26.63 2.47 18.35
CA TYR A 235 28.08 2.54 18.54
C TYR A 235 28.54 2.12 19.94
N PRO A 236 29.82 1.77 20.13
CA PRO A 236 30.76 1.43 19.07
C PRO A 236 30.38 0.10 18.40
N ASN A 237 30.64 -0.03 17.11
CA ASN A 237 30.52 -1.30 16.40
C ASN A 237 31.78 -1.49 15.55
N PRO A 238 32.71 -2.37 15.92
CA PRO A 238 32.60 -3.40 16.97
C PRO A 238 32.56 -2.88 18.42
N THR A 239 31.89 -3.61 19.32
CA THR A 239 31.79 -3.32 20.77
C THR A 239 32.55 -4.35 21.63
N GLN A 240 32.95 -3.92 22.83
CA GLN A 240 33.37 -4.79 23.93
C GLN A 240 32.15 -5.08 24.80
N ASP A 241 31.87 -4.31 25.85
CA ASP A 241 30.88 -4.74 26.85
C ASP A 241 29.57 -3.98 26.78
N VAL A 242 29.57 -2.77 26.21
CA VAL A 242 28.38 -1.90 26.17
C VAL A 242 28.16 -1.41 24.75
N LEU A 243 26.95 -1.60 24.24
CA LEU A 243 26.50 -1.05 22.98
C LEU A 243 25.53 0.10 23.26
N HIS A 244 25.79 1.26 22.66
CA HIS A 244 24.94 2.43 22.74
C HIS A 244 24.01 2.50 21.52
N ILE A 245 22.76 2.85 21.78
CA ILE A 245 21.73 3.14 20.79
C ILE A 245 21.24 4.55 21.09
N GLU A 246 21.56 5.51 20.23
CA GLU A 246 21.18 6.91 20.36
C GLU A 246 20.08 7.23 19.35
N ALA A 247 18.99 7.85 19.81
CA ALA A 247 17.98 8.39 18.91
C ALA A 247 18.48 9.70 18.30
N LEU A 248 18.46 9.81 16.97
CA LEU A 248 18.90 10.99 16.21
C LEU A 248 17.77 12.03 16.01
N GLY A 249 16.61 11.79 16.64
CA GLY A 249 15.46 12.67 16.70
C GLY A 249 14.50 12.22 17.80
N THR A 250 13.36 12.91 17.94
CA THR A 250 12.33 12.56 18.92
C THR A 250 11.49 11.37 18.44
N ILE A 251 11.35 10.36 19.31
CA ILE A 251 10.50 9.17 19.15
C ILE A 251 9.52 9.19 20.32
N ASP A 252 8.25 9.45 20.07
CA ASP A 252 7.20 9.61 21.08
C ASP A 252 6.52 8.29 21.50
N HIS A 253 6.98 7.17 20.92
CA HIS A 253 6.47 5.83 21.20
C HIS A 253 7.53 4.93 21.87
N ALA A 254 7.08 3.85 22.50
CA ALA A 254 7.98 2.89 23.11
C ALA A 254 8.70 2.03 22.05
N ILE A 255 9.91 1.61 22.35
CA ILE A 255 10.75 0.79 21.47
C ILE A 255 11.18 -0.51 22.14
N ASP A 256 11.22 -1.58 21.35
CA ASP A 256 11.72 -2.89 21.74
C ASP A 256 13.07 -3.15 21.06
N MET A 257 14.09 -3.49 21.85
CA MET A 257 15.43 -3.83 21.38
C MET A 257 15.73 -5.29 21.70
N GLU A 258 16.04 -6.07 20.69
CA GLU A 258 16.33 -7.50 20.81
C GLU A 258 17.63 -7.85 20.10
N LEU A 259 18.47 -8.65 20.75
CA LEU A 259 19.72 -9.13 20.17
C LEU A 259 19.61 -10.63 19.88
N PHE A 260 19.96 -11.03 18.67
CA PHE A 260 19.94 -12.42 18.21
C PHE A 260 21.34 -12.88 17.83
N ASP A 261 21.65 -14.15 18.10
CA ASP A 261 22.82 -14.80 17.53
C ASP A 261 22.60 -15.22 16.06
N LEU A 262 23.61 -15.81 15.41
CA LEU A 262 23.54 -16.26 14.01
C LEU A 262 22.59 -17.44 13.79
N LEU A 263 22.18 -18.14 14.85
CA LEU A 263 21.18 -19.22 14.78
C LEU A 263 19.75 -18.67 14.95
N GLY A 264 19.60 -17.36 15.16
CA GLY A 264 18.32 -16.70 15.40
C GLY A 264 17.82 -16.84 16.83
N GLN A 265 18.65 -17.32 17.77
CA GLN A 265 18.29 -17.37 19.18
C GLN A 265 18.40 -15.97 19.78
N ARG A 266 17.32 -15.53 20.44
CA ARG A 266 17.32 -14.26 21.18
C ARG A 266 18.17 -14.41 22.44
N VAL A 267 19.24 -13.60 22.53
CA VAL A 267 20.19 -13.61 23.65
C VAL A 267 20.01 -12.43 24.60
N LEU A 268 19.37 -11.35 24.15
CA LEU A 268 19.05 -10.18 24.96
C LEU A 268 17.74 -9.54 24.48
N ALA A 269 16.97 -8.98 25.41
CA ALA A 269 15.82 -8.14 25.11
C ALA A 269 15.74 -6.99 26.13
N GLN A 270 15.42 -5.79 25.66
CA GLN A 270 15.24 -4.60 26.48
C GLN A 270 14.14 -3.72 25.89
N HIS A 271 13.30 -3.17 26.77
CA HIS A 271 12.21 -2.27 26.42
C HIS A 271 12.56 -0.86 26.89
N SER A 272 12.20 0.15 26.10
CA SER A 272 12.30 1.57 26.48
C SER A 272 11.02 2.31 26.10
N GLY A 273 10.66 3.35 26.86
CA GLY A 273 9.59 4.27 26.49
C GLY A 273 10.00 5.20 25.34
N ALA A 274 9.26 6.30 25.20
CA ALA A 274 9.60 7.40 24.29
C ALA A 274 11.05 7.89 24.54
N LEU A 275 11.74 8.25 23.46
CA LEU A 275 13.11 8.76 23.47
C LEU A 275 13.15 10.14 22.84
N ASP A 276 13.76 11.13 23.50
CA ASP A 276 13.97 12.46 22.91
C ASP A 276 15.46 12.79 22.89
N HIS A 277 16.15 12.40 21.81
CA HIS A 277 17.61 12.47 21.72
C HIS A 277 18.34 11.70 22.84
N ASP A 278 17.62 10.76 23.46
CA ASP A 278 18.12 9.95 24.58
C ASP A 278 19.00 8.81 24.08
N GLN A 279 19.86 8.33 24.98
CA GLN A 279 20.74 7.19 24.75
C GLN A 279 20.31 5.99 25.59
N VAL A 280 20.13 4.84 24.94
CA VAL A 280 19.93 3.55 25.59
C VAL A 280 21.21 2.72 25.55
N GLN A 281 21.52 2.04 26.65
CA GLN A 281 22.67 1.14 26.75
C GLN A 281 22.21 -0.31 26.83
N LEU A 282 22.82 -1.16 26.01
CA LEU A 282 22.71 -2.62 26.09
C LEU A 282 24.02 -3.18 26.65
N ASN A 283 23.92 -4.01 27.70
CA ASN A 283 25.07 -4.69 28.31
C ASN A 283 25.30 -6.06 27.65
N LEU A 284 26.43 -6.20 26.95
CA LEU A 284 26.86 -7.39 26.24
C LEU A 284 28.01 -8.15 26.94
N ALA A 285 28.41 -7.75 28.15
CA ALA A 285 29.57 -8.34 28.86
C ALA A 285 29.46 -9.86 29.08
N GLY A 286 28.24 -10.39 29.18
CA GLY A 286 27.99 -11.83 29.36
C GLY A 286 27.96 -12.65 28.07
N LEU A 287 28.14 -12.02 26.90
CA LEU A 287 28.05 -12.67 25.60
C LEU A 287 29.43 -13.02 25.05
N ASN A 288 29.51 -14.15 24.34
CA ASN A 288 30.73 -14.57 23.67
C ASN A 288 31.08 -13.61 22.51
N ALA A 289 32.37 -13.56 22.16
CA ALA A 289 32.82 -12.86 20.96
C ALA A 289 32.16 -13.47 19.71
N GLY A 290 31.66 -12.62 18.81
CA GLY A 290 30.89 -13.08 17.65
C GLY A 290 30.09 -11.99 16.94
N ILE A 291 29.34 -12.43 15.94
CA ILE A 291 28.41 -11.57 15.19
C ILE A 291 27.01 -11.78 15.75
N TYR A 292 26.31 -10.67 15.97
CA TYR A 292 24.93 -10.62 16.43
C TYR A 292 24.09 -9.74 15.51
N LEU A 293 22.78 -9.95 15.53
CA LEU A 293 21.80 -9.10 14.87
C LEU A 293 21.00 -8.36 15.94
N LEU A 294 21.14 -7.04 15.98
CA LEU A 294 20.30 -6.17 16.80
C LEU A 294 19.06 -5.80 16.00
N ARG A 295 17.88 -6.11 16.51
CA ARG A 295 16.60 -5.66 15.99
C ARG A 295 16.02 -4.60 16.93
N ILE A 296 15.68 -3.44 16.39
CA ILE A 296 14.93 -2.39 17.06
C ILE A 296 13.54 -2.39 16.43
N THR A 297 12.48 -2.35 17.23
CA THR A 297 11.09 -2.33 16.74
C THR A 297 10.32 -1.23 17.44
N ASP A 298 9.61 -0.42 16.67
CA ASP A 298 8.63 0.53 17.18
C ASP A 298 7.38 -0.22 17.64
N SER A 299 6.96 0.01 18.88
CA SER A 299 5.86 -0.75 19.47
C SER A 299 4.48 -0.36 18.92
N GLU A 300 4.32 0.82 18.31
CA GLU A 300 3.06 1.32 17.76
C GLU A 300 2.96 1.06 16.26
N THR A 301 3.94 1.54 15.49
CA THR A 301 3.95 1.40 14.03
C THR A 301 4.35 -0.01 13.57
N LYS A 302 4.95 -0.81 14.47
CA LYS A 302 5.53 -2.14 14.18
C LYS A 302 6.68 -2.11 13.18
N SER A 303 7.20 -0.92 12.86
CA SER A 303 8.38 -0.73 12.03
C SER A 303 9.60 -1.34 12.71
N SER A 304 10.45 -2.03 11.95
CA SER A 304 11.63 -2.69 12.50
C SER A 304 12.91 -2.32 11.73
N HIS A 305 14.02 -2.21 12.46
CA HIS A 305 15.35 -2.05 11.87
C HIS A 305 16.28 -3.12 12.43
N THR A 306 17.03 -3.78 11.55
CA THR A 306 18.04 -4.77 11.96
C THR A 306 19.44 -4.30 11.57
N GLN A 307 20.36 -4.26 12.54
CA GLN A 307 21.76 -3.94 12.32
C GLN A 307 22.68 -5.06 12.80
N ARG A 308 23.71 -5.37 12.00
CA ARG A 308 24.78 -6.31 12.38
C ARG A 308 25.69 -5.68 13.42
N VAL A 309 25.83 -6.33 14.58
CA VAL A 309 26.72 -5.94 15.68
C VAL A 309 27.87 -6.95 15.79
N ILE A 310 29.10 -6.45 15.98
CA ILE A 310 30.29 -7.28 16.19
C ILE A 310 30.73 -7.13 17.65
N LYS A 311 30.65 -8.22 18.43
CA LYS A 311 31.18 -8.32 19.81
C LYS A 311 32.59 -8.89 19.76
N LYS A 312 33.55 -8.17 20.35
CA LYS A 312 34.94 -8.60 20.51
C LYS A 312 35.15 -9.40 21.79
#